data_AF-A0A2D9EW56-F1
#
_entry.id   AF-A0A2D9EW56-F1
#
_cell.length_a   1.000
_cell.length_b   1.000
_cell.length_c   1.000
_cell.angle_alpha   90.00
_cell.angle_beta   90.00
_cell.angle_gamma   90.00
#
_symmetry.space_group_name_H-M   'P 1'
#
loop_
_entity.id
_entity.type
_entity.pdbx_description
1 polymer ?
#
loop_
_entity_poly.entity_id
_entity_poly.type
_entity_poly.pdbx_seq_one_letter_code
_entity_poly.pdbx_strand_id
1 'polypeptide(L)'
;MRGEGMASVSSGRSNVYNASARAKARKASLIDSTRMRQLLQQGPDSIGASIGELGYRAEMDLYASRMSGADAVEAALFHNMDNDVHQVMSFCHGHLKSLVAIYVERFDYEKAKTVLRAINGGASDEIIESQILPPENSRNAPWLAIVRSTEGLQEAVDSMSGTPWGRTLSKLEGELNLEEMENALDMQYFSDAIKAVKSGKGQPQLLRYLRMEIDHRNIINQLRAIRLDTSPEKRSSIVIPGGRIDASVMKQASQSTNDDELLEALRRSNSFNDSGFDEALRKSEEMGTLDPFAELLSHQRHALLKKFSHLSPISPFPIIHYIECKALEVRNLRLLVRGKAVGLPDDVIEAHMDY
;
A
#
# COMPACT_ATOMS: atom_id res chain seq x y z
N MET A 1 -7.67 10.93 -17.89
CA MET A 1 -7.05 9.61 -17.60
C MET A 1 -7.62 8.57 -18.55
N ARG A 2 -6.80 7.85 -19.32
CA ARG A 2 -7.23 6.56 -19.88
C ARG A 2 -6.86 5.52 -18.83
N GLY A 3 -7.79 5.22 -17.93
CA GLY A 3 -7.69 4.02 -17.12
C GLY A 3 -7.93 2.84 -18.05
N GLU A 4 -6.86 2.30 -18.65
CA GLU A 4 -6.93 0.96 -19.22
C GLU A 4 -7.38 0.06 -18.06
N GLY A 5 -8.54 -0.60 -18.22
CA GLY A 5 -8.97 -1.60 -17.24
C GLY A 5 -7.87 -2.64 -17.02
N MET A 6 -7.90 -3.33 -15.88
CA MET A 6 -6.83 -4.22 -15.43
C MET A 6 -6.14 -4.94 -16.59
N ALA A 7 -4.84 -4.70 -16.75
CA ALA A 7 -4.13 -5.02 -17.99
C ALA A 7 -4.42 -6.47 -18.41
N SER A 8 -5.13 -6.64 -19.53
CA SER A 8 -5.36 -7.97 -20.08
C SER A 8 -4.02 -8.58 -20.46
N VAL A 9 -3.82 -9.83 -20.07
CA VAL A 9 -2.53 -10.50 -20.18
C VAL A 9 -2.08 -10.55 -21.65
N SER A 10 -1.10 -9.72 -22.03
CA SER A 10 -0.67 -9.59 -23.43
C SER A 10 0.39 -10.63 -23.81
N SER A 11 0.32 -11.14 -25.03
CA SER A 11 1.15 -12.25 -25.55
C SER A 11 2.50 -11.81 -26.14
N GLY A 12 2.92 -10.56 -25.95
CA GLY A 12 4.18 -10.03 -26.48
C GLY A 12 5.43 -10.70 -25.90
N ARG A 13 6.56 -10.61 -26.63
CA ARG A 13 7.85 -11.19 -26.21
C ARG A 13 8.28 -10.63 -24.85
N SER A 14 8.31 -11.50 -23.85
CA SER A 14 8.65 -11.15 -22.47
C SER A 14 10.18 -11.04 -22.28
N ASN A 15 10.62 -10.05 -21.51
CA ASN A 15 12.03 -9.75 -21.25
C ASN A 15 12.48 -10.07 -19.81
N VAL A 16 11.95 -11.16 -19.24
CA VAL A 16 12.10 -11.55 -17.83
C VAL A 16 13.55 -11.50 -17.33
N TYR A 17 14.51 -11.98 -18.11
CA TYR A 17 15.93 -11.99 -17.72
C TYR A 17 16.48 -10.58 -17.44
N ASN A 18 16.32 -9.66 -18.41
CA ASN A 18 16.82 -8.30 -18.28
C ASN A 18 16.09 -7.54 -17.17
N ALA A 19 14.77 -7.62 -17.13
CA ALA A 19 13.96 -6.95 -16.11
C ALA A 19 14.27 -7.45 -14.69
N SER A 20 14.43 -8.77 -14.50
CA SER A 20 14.80 -9.35 -13.21
C SER A 20 16.20 -8.90 -12.76
N ALA A 21 17.18 -8.85 -13.68
CA ALA A 21 18.52 -8.38 -13.36
C ALA A 21 18.52 -6.90 -12.95
N ARG A 22 17.80 -6.04 -13.68
CA ARG A 22 17.65 -4.61 -13.35
C ARG A 22 16.96 -4.41 -12.00
N ALA A 23 15.89 -5.13 -11.71
CA ALA A 23 15.20 -5.03 -10.42
C ALA A 23 16.09 -5.47 -9.25
N LYS A 24 16.89 -6.52 -9.42
CA LYS A 24 17.87 -6.94 -8.38
C LYS A 24 18.96 -5.90 -8.15
N ALA A 25 19.47 -5.30 -9.22
CA ALA A 25 20.46 -4.22 -9.11
C ALA A 25 19.89 -3.00 -8.37
N ARG A 26 18.65 -2.60 -8.69
CA ARG A 26 17.95 -1.53 -7.97
C ARG A 26 17.67 -1.88 -6.50
N LYS A 27 17.28 -3.13 -6.23
CA LYS A 27 17.10 -3.58 -4.86
C LYS A 27 18.39 -3.45 -4.05
N ALA A 28 19.53 -3.81 -4.65
CA ALA A 28 20.83 -3.72 -3.99
C ALA A 28 21.27 -2.27 -3.68
N SER A 29 20.68 -1.27 -4.35
CA SER A 29 20.93 0.15 -4.05
C SER A 29 19.98 0.77 -3.02
N LEU A 30 18.97 0.03 -2.55
CA LEU A 30 18.09 0.50 -1.48
C LEU A 30 18.87 0.68 -0.17
N ILE A 31 18.36 1.57 0.67
CA ILE A 31 18.80 1.84 2.03
C ILE A 31 18.51 0.59 2.87
N ASP A 32 19.57 -0.08 3.28
CA ASP A 32 19.47 -1.23 4.17
C ASP A 32 19.18 -0.82 5.62
N SER A 33 18.90 -1.81 6.48
CA SER A 33 18.61 -1.59 7.90
C SER A 33 19.77 -0.97 8.68
N THR A 34 21.01 -1.09 8.20
CA THR A 34 22.17 -0.47 8.84
C THR A 34 22.19 1.02 8.54
N ARG A 35 22.00 1.40 7.26
CA ARG A 35 21.89 2.80 6.84
C ARG A 35 20.65 3.47 7.43
N MET A 36 19.52 2.77 7.54
CA MET A 36 18.32 3.32 8.19
C MET A 36 18.59 3.66 9.66
N ARG A 37 19.25 2.78 10.41
CA ARG A 37 19.67 3.06 11.79
C ARG A 37 20.68 4.19 11.88
N GLN A 38 21.58 4.34 10.90
CA GLN A 38 22.48 5.50 10.83
C GLN A 38 21.71 6.81 10.64
N LEU A 39 20.71 6.83 9.76
CA LEU A 39 19.84 8.00 9.58
C LEU A 39 19.04 8.31 10.84
N LEU A 40 18.59 7.27 11.57
CA LEU A 40 17.89 7.42 12.85
C LEU A 40 18.74 8.20 13.86
N GLN A 41 20.05 7.96 13.92
CA GLN A 41 20.94 8.67 14.85
C GLN A 41 21.23 10.13 14.46
N GLN A 42 20.71 10.61 13.33
CA GLN A 42 20.91 11.99 12.89
C GLN A 42 19.86 12.95 13.47
N GLY A 43 20.23 14.23 13.50
CA GLY A 43 19.32 15.32 13.85
C GLY A 43 18.40 15.72 12.68
N PRO A 44 17.29 16.42 12.97
CA PRO A 44 16.30 16.83 11.97
C PRO A 44 16.88 17.73 10.86
N ASP A 45 17.91 18.51 11.15
CA ASP A 45 18.51 19.44 10.18
C ASP A 45 19.43 18.74 9.16
N SER A 46 20.08 17.64 9.55
CA SER A 46 21.03 16.92 8.68
C SER A 46 20.40 15.78 7.89
N ILE A 47 19.28 15.22 8.40
CA ILE A 47 18.69 14.00 7.85
C ILE A 47 18.25 14.15 6.39
N GLY A 48 17.69 15.32 6.02
CA GLY A 48 17.32 15.61 4.65
C GLY A 48 18.52 15.61 3.70
N ALA A 49 19.67 16.13 4.14
CA ALA A 49 20.89 16.11 3.34
C ALA A 49 21.35 14.66 3.10
N SER A 50 21.39 13.80 4.13
CA SER A 50 21.77 12.40 3.97
C SER A 50 20.77 11.60 3.11
N ILE A 51 19.46 11.83 3.26
CA ILE A 51 18.44 11.21 2.39
C ILE A 51 18.66 11.60 0.92
N GLY A 52 18.98 12.87 0.65
CA GLY A 52 19.26 13.32 -0.71
C GLY A 52 20.46 12.60 -1.34
N GLU A 53 21.54 12.37 -0.57
CA GLU A 53 22.72 11.60 -1.03
C GLU A 53 22.40 10.13 -1.32
N LEU A 54 21.35 9.58 -0.71
CA LEU A 54 20.89 8.21 -0.89
C LEU A 54 19.93 8.05 -2.09
N GLY A 55 19.94 9.00 -3.03
CA GLY A 55 19.24 8.88 -4.31
C GLY A 55 17.95 9.67 -4.44
N TYR A 56 17.68 10.58 -3.50
CA TYR A 56 16.48 11.45 -3.50
C TYR A 56 16.77 12.91 -3.82
N ARG A 57 18.04 13.29 -4.06
CA ARG A 57 18.47 14.68 -4.30
C ARG A 57 17.65 15.37 -5.40
N ALA A 58 17.44 14.70 -6.53
CA ALA A 58 16.79 15.29 -7.68
C ALA A 58 15.37 15.78 -7.34
N GLU A 59 14.55 14.94 -6.70
CA GLU A 59 13.23 15.35 -6.26
C GLU A 59 13.28 16.38 -5.12
N MET A 60 14.21 16.27 -4.18
CA MET A 60 14.36 17.24 -3.09
C MET A 60 14.67 18.65 -3.61
N ASP A 61 15.58 18.76 -4.59
CA ASP A 61 15.97 20.05 -5.18
C ASP A 61 14.80 20.69 -5.94
N LEU A 62 13.89 19.91 -6.52
CA LEU A 62 12.67 20.42 -7.15
C LEU A 62 11.74 21.12 -6.14
N TYR A 63 11.58 20.52 -4.95
CA TYR A 63 10.67 21.04 -3.92
C TYR A 63 11.28 22.13 -3.03
N ALA A 64 12.61 22.24 -2.98
CA ALA A 64 13.33 23.15 -2.09
C ALA A 64 12.97 24.64 -2.25
N SER A 65 12.38 25.03 -3.40
CA SER A 65 11.95 26.41 -3.65
C SER A 65 10.68 26.82 -2.91
N ARG A 66 9.79 25.87 -2.57
CA ARG A 66 8.49 26.15 -1.95
C ARG A 66 8.24 25.39 -0.63
N MET A 67 8.99 24.32 -0.40
CA MET A 67 8.82 23.45 0.76
C MET A 67 10.12 23.39 1.57
N SER A 68 10.00 23.16 2.87
CA SER A 68 11.14 22.96 3.77
C SER A 68 10.89 21.84 4.76
N GLY A 69 11.95 21.37 5.42
CA GLY A 69 11.84 20.40 6.51
C GLY A 69 11.20 19.08 6.09
N ALA A 70 10.40 18.50 6.99
CA ALA A 70 9.79 17.19 6.78
C ALA A 70 8.88 17.14 5.54
N ASP A 71 8.09 18.18 5.30
CA ASP A 71 7.13 18.19 4.18
C ASP A 71 7.85 18.10 2.84
N ALA A 72 8.96 18.83 2.66
CA ALA A 72 9.75 18.79 1.43
C ALA A 72 10.34 17.41 1.17
N VAL A 73 10.84 16.76 2.23
CA VAL A 73 11.39 15.41 2.15
C VAL A 73 10.27 14.43 1.80
N GLU A 74 9.12 14.47 2.48
CA GLU A 74 8.00 13.57 2.18
C GLU A 74 7.49 13.72 0.74
N ALA A 75 7.32 14.95 0.25
CA ALA A 75 6.96 15.22 -1.14
C ALA A 75 7.97 14.62 -2.13
N ALA A 76 9.27 14.76 -1.84
CA ALA A 76 10.34 14.18 -2.64
C ALA A 76 10.31 12.65 -2.63
N LEU A 77 10.11 12.02 -1.46
CA LEU A 77 10.02 10.57 -1.30
C LEU A 77 8.86 9.99 -2.13
N PHE A 78 7.68 10.64 -2.08
CA PHE A 78 6.52 10.21 -2.86
C PHE A 78 6.71 10.40 -4.37
N HIS A 79 7.26 11.53 -4.79
CA HIS A 79 7.57 11.77 -6.20
C HIS A 79 8.59 10.74 -6.72
N ASN A 80 9.64 10.46 -5.95
CA ASN A 80 10.62 9.45 -6.30
C ASN A 80 10.00 8.05 -6.43
N MET A 81 9.10 7.67 -5.50
CA MET A 81 8.36 6.41 -5.58
C MET A 81 7.52 6.31 -6.86
N ASP A 82 6.77 7.36 -7.19
CA ASP A 82 5.99 7.43 -8.43
C ASP A 82 6.88 7.28 -9.67
N ASN A 83 8.00 8.01 -9.72
CA ASN A 83 8.97 7.91 -10.80
C ASN A 83 9.55 6.49 -10.94
N ASP A 84 9.91 5.89 -9.81
CA ASP A 84 10.55 4.57 -9.78
C ASP A 84 9.60 3.47 -10.24
N VAL A 85 8.36 3.45 -9.75
CA VAL A 85 7.31 2.51 -10.20
C VAL A 85 7.08 2.62 -11.71
N HIS A 86 7.01 3.85 -12.24
CA HIS A 86 6.84 4.06 -13.68
C HIS A 86 8.06 3.59 -14.49
N GLN A 87 9.27 3.83 -13.97
CA GLN A 87 10.49 3.38 -14.61
C GLN A 87 10.58 1.84 -14.63
N VAL A 88 10.14 1.18 -13.55
CA VAL A 88 10.01 -0.28 -13.50
C VAL A 88 9.07 -0.79 -14.59
N MET A 89 7.88 -0.19 -14.68
CA MET A 89 6.89 -0.58 -15.68
C MET A 89 7.34 -0.28 -17.12
N SER A 90 8.19 0.74 -17.35
CA SER A 90 8.67 1.09 -18.68
C SER A 90 9.62 0.05 -19.27
N PHE A 91 10.37 -0.67 -18.43
CA PHE A 91 11.26 -1.72 -18.88
C PHE A 91 10.69 -3.14 -18.79
N CYS A 92 9.50 -3.34 -18.22
CA CYS A 92 8.82 -4.63 -18.27
C CYS A 92 8.04 -4.76 -19.60
N HIS A 93 8.18 -5.88 -20.32
CA HIS A 93 7.50 -6.10 -21.60
C HIS A 93 6.62 -7.37 -21.62
N GLY A 94 5.59 -7.36 -22.47
CA GLY A 94 4.73 -8.51 -22.74
C GLY A 94 4.05 -9.09 -21.50
N HIS A 95 4.05 -10.43 -21.40
CA HIS A 95 3.45 -11.15 -20.26
C HIS A 95 3.99 -10.72 -18.90
N LEU A 96 5.30 -10.42 -18.81
CA LEU A 96 5.91 -9.95 -17.56
C LEU A 96 5.27 -8.63 -17.11
N LYS A 97 5.14 -7.66 -18.03
CA LYS A 97 4.53 -6.37 -17.72
C LYS A 97 3.12 -6.55 -17.16
N SER A 98 2.35 -7.45 -17.78
CA SER A 98 0.98 -7.74 -17.35
C SER A 98 0.96 -8.32 -15.92
N LEU A 99 1.85 -9.25 -15.59
CA LEU A 99 1.93 -9.83 -14.25
C LEU A 99 2.39 -8.82 -13.17
N VAL A 100 3.31 -7.93 -13.50
CA VAL A 100 3.78 -6.89 -12.58
C VAL A 100 2.70 -5.80 -12.40
N ALA A 101 1.97 -5.46 -13.47
CA ALA A 101 0.88 -4.48 -13.43
C ALA A 101 -0.19 -4.85 -12.39
N ILE A 102 -0.58 -6.12 -12.29
CA ILE A 102 -1.54 -6.61 -11.29
C ILE A 102 -1.17 -6.16 -9.86
N TYR A 103 0.12 -6.20 -9.54
CA TYR A 103 0.59 -5.76 -8.23
C TYR A 103 0.67 -4.22 -8.17
N VAL A 104 1.21 -3.56 -9.19
CA VAL A 104 1.43 -2.10 -9.25
C VAL A 104 0.13 -1.29 -9.23
N GLU A 105 -0.96 -1.78 -9.80
CA GLU A 105 -2.22 -1.03 -9.86
C GLU A 105 -2.75 -0.58 -8.48
N ARG A 106 -2.33 -1.24 -7.39
CA ARG A 106 -2.66 -0.81 -6.02
C ARG A 106 -2.32 0.66 -5.76
N PHE A 107 -1.23 1.18 -6.35
CA PHE A 107 -0.80 2.55 -6.12
C PHE A 107 -1.80 3.57 -6.66
N ASP A 108 -2.49 3.24 -7.76
CA ASP A 108 -3.56 4.11 -8.30
C ASP A 108 -4.80 4.08 -7.41
N TYR A 109 -5.17 2.91 -6.86
CA TYR A 109 -6.25 2.80 -5.87
C TYR A 109 -5.92 3.51 -4.55
N GLU A 110 -4.68 3.43 -4.05
CA GLU A 110 -4.24 4.21 -2.88
C GLU A 110 -4.26 5.72 -3.16
N LYS A 111 -3.90 6.15 -4.37
CA LYS A 111 -3.97 7.56 -4.76
C LYS A 111 -5.41 8.05 -4.85
N ALA A 112 -6.33 7.25 -5.39
CA ALA A 112 -7.76 7.54 -5.37
C ALA A 112 -8.28 7.71 -3.92
N LYS A 113 -7.92 6.78 -3.01
CA LYS A 113 -8.29 6.88 -1.59
C LYS A 113 -7.71 8.14 -0.93
N THR A 114 -6.48 8.50 -1.25
CA THR A 114 -5.83 9.72 -0.76
C THR A 114 -6.59 10.98 -1.19
N VAL A 115 -7.03 11.05 -2.45
CA VAL A 115 -7.85 12.15 -2.97
C VAL A 115 -9.20 12.22 -2.27
N LEU A 116 -9.88 11.08 -2.09
CA LEU A 116 -11.16 11.03 -1.39
C LEU A 116 -11.04 11.49 0.07
N ARG A 117 -9.96 11.09 0.77
CA ARG A 117 -9.65 11.57 2.13
C ARG A 117 -9.45 13.07 2.18
N ALA A 118 -8.71 13.64 1.23
CA ALA A 118 -8.46 15.07 1.17
C ALA A 118 -9.77 15.87 0.98
N ILE A 119 -10.62 15.43 0.06
CA ILE A 119 -11.93 16.05 -0.21
C ILE A 119 -12.86 15.90 1.00
N ASN A 120 -13.00 14.69 1.55
CA ASN A 120 -13.84 14.44 2.73
C ASN A 120 -13.38 15.23 3.96
N GLY A 121 -12.07 15.41 4.13
CA GLY A 121 -11.49 16.19 5.22
C GLY A 121 -11.58 17.70 5.04
N GLY A 122 -12.06 18.19 3.89
CA GLY A 122 -12.12 19.62 3.57
C GLY A 122 -10.74 20.27 3.48
N ALA A 123 -9.72 19.54 3.05
CA ALA A 123 -8.39 20.11 2.87
C ALA A 123 -8.43 21.22 1.81
N SER A 124 -7.81 22.36 2.10
CA SER A 124 -7.73 23.47 1.13
C SER A 124 -6.87 23.09 -0.07
N ASP A 125 -7.11 23.74 -1.22
CA ASP A 125 -6.27 23.59 -2.42
C ASP A 125 -4.79 23.79 -2.11
N GLU A 126 -4.47 24.75 -1.23
CA GLU A 126 -3.11 25.03 -0.77
C GLU A 126 -2.49 23.84 -0.04
N ILE A 127 -3.22 23.20 0.89
CA ILE A 127 -2.74 22.01 1.62
C ILE A 127 -2.60 20.84 0.65
N ILE A 128 -3.54 20.68 -0.27
CA ILE A 128 -3.49 19.58 -1.24
C ILE A 128 -2.27 19.74 -2.15
N GLU A 129 -2.02 20.94 -2.69
CA GLU A 129 -0.87 21.20 -3.56
C GLU A 129 0.46 21.23 -2.83
N SER A 130 0.51 21.54 -1.54
CA SER A 130 1.76 21.57 -0.78
C SER A 130 2.08 20.25 -0.11
N GLN A 131 1.10 19.43 0.29
CA GLN A 131 1.36 18.27 1.16
C GLN A 131 0.87 16.93 0.61
N ILE A 132 -0.14 16.91 -0.26
CA ILE A 132 -0.82 15.67 -0.67
C ILE A 132 -0.50 15.31 -2.12
N LEU A 133 -0.68 16.26 -3.03
CA LEU A 133 -0.52 16.11 -4.47
C LEU A 133 0.35 17.25 -5.06
N PRO A 134 1.64 17.33 -4.72
CA PRO A 134 2.47 18.40 -5.24
C PRO A 134 2.53 18.45 -6.77
N PRO A 135 2.33 19.64 -7.40
CA PRO A 135 2.21 19.77 -8.84
C PRO A 135 3.51 19.52 -9.62
N GLU A 136 4.68 19.61 -8.96
CA GLU A 136 5.98 19.26 -9.56
C GLU A 136 6.02 17.80 -10.03
N ASN A 137 5.30 16.91 -9.35
CA ASN A 137 5.04 15.59 -9.87
C ASN A 137 3.90 15.70 -10.89
N SER A 138 4.26 15.75 -12.17
CA SER A 138 3.31 15.84 -13.29
C SER A 138 2.21 14.77 -13.29
N ARG A 139 2.40 13.63 -12.61
CA ARG A 139 1.39 12.58 -12.47
C ARG A 139 0.25 12.95 -11.52
N ASN A 140 0.42 14.00 -10.72
CA ASN A 140 -0.62 14.54 -9.86
C ASN A 140 -1.60 15.43 -10.64
N ALA A 141 -1.24 15.89 -11.84
CA ALA A 141 -2.07 16.82 -12.61
C ALA A 141 -3.53 16.35 -12.82
N PRO A 142 -3.82 15.07 -13.17
CA PRO A 142 -5.20 14.62 -13.30
C PRO A 142 -5.96 14.60 -11.97
N TRP A 143 -5.26 14.34 -10.86
CA TRP A 143 -5.85 14.29 -9.52
C TRP A 143 -6.12 15.69 -8.97
N LEU A 144 -5.19 16.62 -9.20
CA LEU A 144 -5.38 18.04 -8.90
C LEU A 144 -6.55 18.63 -9.68
N ALA A 145 -6.72 18.25 -10.96
CA ALA A 145 -7.87 18.68 -11.75
C ALA A 145 -9.20 18.23 -11.13
N ILE A 146 -9.26 17.00 -10.60
CA ILE A 146 -10.45 16.50 -9.90
C ILE A 146 -10.70 17.35 -8.65
N VAL A 147 -9.73 17.41 -7.73
CA VAL A 147 -9.86 18.16 -6.47
C VAL A 147 -10.36 19.59 -6.68
N ARG A 148 -9.75 20.34 -7.61
CA ARG A 148 -10.09 21.75 -7.87
C ARG A 148 -11.48 21.97 -8.46
N SER A 149 -12.13 20.91 -8.96
CA SER A 149 -13.42 21.00 -9.64
C SER A 149 -14.56 20.36 -8.86
N THR A 150 -14.33 19.98 -7.60
CA THR A 150 -15.28 19.20 -6.79
C THR A 150 -15.37 19.75 -5.38
N GLU A 151 -16.59 19.96 -4.88
CA GLU A 151 -16.86 20.44 -3.52
C GLU A 151 -17.24 19.31 -2.55
N GLY A 152 -17.34 18.08 -3.04
CA GLY A 152 -17.70 16.92 -2.21
C GLY A 152 -17.43 15.57 -2.85
N LEU A 153 -17.66 14.51 -2.08
CA LEU A 153 -17.40 13.13 -2.49
C LEU A 153 -18.19 12.72 -3.74
N GLN A 154 -19.44 13.14 -3.87
CA GLN A 154 -20.27 12.79 -5.04
C GLN A 154 -19.70 13.37 -6.33
N GLU A 155 -19.37 14.65 -6.36
CA GLU A 155 -18.78 15.31 -7.53
C GLU A 155 -17.41 14.73 -7.88
N ALA A 156 -16.64 14.32 -6.86
CA ALA A 156 -15.37 13.62 -7.05
C ALA A 156 -15.56 12.27 -7.76
N VAL A 157 -16.57 11.50 -7.37
CA VAL A 157 -16.92 10.24 -8.03
C VAL A 157 -17.32 10.49 -9.49
N ASP A 158 -18.17 11.47 -9.74
CA ASP A 158 -18.65 11.81 -11.08
C ASP A 158 -17.50 12.24 -12.00
N SER A 159 -16.57 13.05 -11.47
CA SER A 159 -15.34 13.48 -12.15
C SER A 159 -14.39 12.32 -12.45
N MET A 160 -14.45 11.24 -11.68
CA MET A 160 -13.67 10.02 -11.87
C MET A 160 -14.38 8.96 -12.73
N SER A 161 -15.62 9.16 -13.19
CA SER A 161 -16.44 8.15 -13.89
C SER A 161 -15.75 7.45 -15.09
N GLY A 162 -14.78 8.10 -15.73
CA GLY A 162 -13.97 7.52 -16.81
C GLY A 162 -12.95 6.45 -16.38
N THR A 163 -12.69 6.29 -15.08
CA THR A 163 -11.67 5.39 -14.53
C THR A 163 -12.28 4.10 -13.95
N PRO A 164 -11.49 3.03 -13.76
CA PRO A 164 -11.97 1.81 -13.09
C PRO A 164 -12.55 2.09 -11.69
N TRP A 165 -11.87 2.90 -10.88
CA TRP A 165 -12.31 3.24 -9.54
C TRP A 165 -13.57 4.12 -9.52
N GLY A 166 -13.67 5.13 -10.40
CA GLY A 166 -14.88 5.96 -10.47
C GLY A 166 -16.12 5.16 -10.87
N ARG A 167 -15.98 4.22 -11.81
CA ARG A 167 -17.06 3.28 -12.17
C ARG A 167 -17.48 2.33 -11.05
N THR A 168 -16.58 2.02 -10.13
CA THR A 168 -16.92 1.21 -8.94
C THR A 168 -17.68 2.06 -7.93
N LEU A 169 -17.18 3.27 -7.66
CA LEU A 169 -17.80 4.18 -6.70
C LEU A 169 -19.18 4.67 -7.16
N SER A 170 -19.39 4.88 -8.47
CA SER A 170 -20.68 5.29 -9.02
C SER A 170 -21.80 4.24 -8.89
N LYS A 171 -21.49 3.03 -8.44
CA LYS A 171 -22.46 1.96 -8.18
C LYS A 171 -22.91 1.91 -6.73
N LEU A 172 -22.28 2.70 -5.84
CA LEU A 172 -22.72 2.81 -4.47
C LEU A 172 -24.04 3.59 -4.44
N GLU A 173 -25.00 3.10 -3.66
CA GLU A 173 -26.32 3.70 -3.50
C GLU A 173 -26.41 4.41 -2.14
N GLY A 174 -27.21 5.48 -2.06
CA GLY A 174 -27.39 6.25 -0.83
C GLY A 174 -26.33 7.34 -0.63
N GLU A 175 -26.24 7.85 0.60
CA GLU A 175 -25.22 8.83 0.97
C GLU A 175 -23.84 8.18 1.01
N LEU A 176 -22.93 8.65 0.15
CA LEU A 176 -21.57 8.15 0.09
C LEU A 176 -20.82 8.47 1.38
N ASN A 177 -20.40 7.43 2.11
CA ASN A 177 -19.44 7.58 3.20
C ASN A 177 -18.04 7.11 2.78
N LEU A 178 -17.01 7.80 3.29
CA LEU A 178 -15.62 7.55 2.92
C LEU A 178 -15.20 6.10 3.19
N GLU A 179 -15.63 5.51 4.31
CA GLU A 179 -15.28 4.15 4.68
C GLU A 179 -15.77 3.12 3.64
N GLU A 180 -17.04 3.24 3.21
CA GLU A 180 -17.64 2.39 2.18
C GLU A 180 -16.98 2.57 0.83
N MET A 181 -16.63 3.81 0.47
CA MET A 181 -15.89 4.10 -0.75
C MET A 181 -14.51 3.42 -0.73
N GLU A 182 -13.74 3.57 0.34
CA GLU A 182 -12.42 2.94 0.48
C GLU A 182 -12.52 1.42 0.45
N ASN A 183 -13.51 0.84 1.15
CA ASN A 183 -13.76 -0.58 1.14
C ASN A 183 -14.15 -1.10 -0.26
N ALA A 184 -14.99 -0.36 -0.99
CA ALA A 184 -15.37 -0.71 -2.36
C ALA A 184 -14.16 -0.67 -3.32
N LEU A 185 -13.24 0.27 -3.12
CA LEU A 185 -11.99 0.35 -3.88
C LEU A 185 -11.06 -0.83 -3.57
N ASP A 186 -10.90 -1.19 -2.30
CA ASP A 186 -10.12 -2.38 -1.89
C ASP A 186 -10.73 -3.66 -2.50
N MET A 187 -12.04 -3.85 -2.39
CA MET A 187 -12.76 -4.99 -2.96
C MET A 187 -12.59 -5.06 -4.48
N GLN A 188 -12.69 -3.93 -5.19
CA GLN A 188 -12.51 -3.88 -6.63
C GLN A 188 -11.09 -4.26 -7.03
N TYR A 189 -10.08 -3.67 -6.39
CA TYR A 189 -8.68 -3.99 -6.67
C TYR A 189 -8.41 -5.49 -6.54
N PHE A 190 -8.78 -6.10 -5.41
CA PHE A 190 -8.53 -7.52 -5.19
C PHE A 190 -9.35 -8.43 -6.10
N SER A 191 -10.61 -8.06 -6.38
CA SER A 191 -11.48 -8.79 -7.31
C SER A 191 -10.88 -8.84 -8.70
N ASP A 192 -10.43 -7.71 -9.22
CA ASP A 192 -9.80 -7.66 -10.54
C ASP A 192 -8.45 -8.38 -10.50
N ALA A 193 -7.61 -8.15 -9.48
CA ALA A 193 -6.30 -8.76 -9.33
C ALA A 193 -6.38 -10.29 -9.41
N ILE A 194 -7.33 -10.88 -8.67
CA ILE A 194 -7.61 -12.33 -8.72
C ILE A 194 -8.07 -12.75 -10.12
N LYS A 195 -8.98 -11.99 -10.76
CA LYS A 195 -9.48 -12.33 -12.10
C LYS A 195 -8.36 -12.35 -13.13
N ALA A 196 -7.48 -11.34 -13.21
CA ALA A 196 -6.41 -11.37 -14.22
C ALA A 196 -5.38 -12.47 -13.97
N VAL A 197 -5.08 -12.79 -12.71
CA VAL A 197 -4.21 -13.96 -12.43
C VAL A 197 -4.89 -15.24 -12.90
N LYS A 198 -6.20 -15.39 -12.74
CA LYS A 198 -6.94 -16.60 -13.17
C LYS A 198 -7.18 -16.67 -14.68
N SER A 199 -7.38 -15.55 -15.37
CA SER A 199 -7.79 -15.51 -16.78
C SER A 199 -6.64 -15.70 -17.78
N GLY A 200 -5.38 -15.75 -17.32
CA GLY A 200 -4.20 -15.89 -18.18
C GLY A 200 -3.29 -17.05 -17.78
N LYS A 201 -2.03 -17.03 -18.27
CA LYS A 201 -0.93 -17.85 -17.73
C LYS A 201 -0.43 -17.26 -16.40
N GLY A 202 -1.35 -17.00 -15.48
CA GLY A 202 -1.04 -16.40 -14.19
C GLY A 202 -0.12 -17.30 -13.37
N GLN A 203 0.63 -16.70 -12.45
CA GLN A 203 1.53 -17.44 -11.58
C GLN A 203 0.79 -17.85 -10.30
N PRO A 204 0.68 -19.17 -9.98
CA PRO A 204 -0.01 -19.63 -8.76
C PRO A 204 0.53 -18.98 -7.48
N GLN A 205 1.81 -18.66 -7.43
CA GLN A 205 2.45 -17.94 -6.32
C GLN A 205 1.92 -16.51 -6.17
N LEU A 206 1.59 -15.81 -7.26
CA LEU A 206 1.01 -14.47 -7.21
C LEU A 206 -0.43 -14.54 -6.69
N LEU A 207 -1.22 -15.52 -7.14
CA LEU A 207 -2.55 -15.77 -6.57
C LEU A 207 -2.44 -16.07 -5.06
N ARG A 208 -1.48 -16.91 -4.66
CA ARG A 208 -1.25 -17.22 -3.24
C ARG A 208 -0.92 -15.96 -2.43
N TYR A 209 -0.08 -15.07 -2.95
CA TYR A 209 0.26 -13.80 -2.29
C TYR A 209 -0.98 -12.91 -2.13
N LEU A 210 -1.72 -12.67 -3.21
CA LEU A 210 -2.93 -11.83 -3.18
C LEU A 210 -3.99 -12.36 -2.21
N ARG A 211 -4.23 -13.68 -2.19
CA ARG A 211 -5.19 -14.29 -1.27
C ARG A 211 -4.77 -14.14 0.20
N MET A 212 -3.47 -14.27 0.48
CA MET A 212 -2.93 -14.03 1.83
C MET A 212 -3.04 -12.55 2.22
N GLU A 213 -2.78 -11.63 1.30
CA GLU A 213 -2.92 -10.19 1.53
C GLU A 213 -4.38 -9.82 1.86
N ILE A 214 -5.35 -10.42 1.19
CA ILE A 214 -6.79 -10.29 1.50
C ILE A 214 -7.07 -10.77 2.93
N ASP A 215 -6.58 -11.95 3.33
CA ASP A 215 -6.79 -12.45 4.68
C ASP A 215 -6.19 -11.49 5.72
N HIS A 216 -4.96 -11.01 5.51
CA HIS A 216 -4.30 -10.08 6.42
C HIS A 216 -5.07 -8.76 6.55
N ARG A 217 -5.58 -8.22 5.43
CA ARG A 217 -6.40 -7.01 5.41
C ARG A 217 -7.71 -7.22 6.18
N ASN A 218 -8.37 -8.36 5.95
CA ASN A 218 -9.59 -8.71 6.68
C ASN A 218 -9.32 -8.85 8.18
N ILE A 219 -8.25 -9.52 8.60
CA ILE A 219 -7.89 -9.68 10.02
C ILE A 219 -7.71 -8.32 10.70
N ILE A 220 -6.91 -7.42 10.12
CA ILE A 220 -6.73 -6.06 10.67
C ILE A 220 -8.04 -5.27 10.70
N ASN A 221 -8.85 -5.38 9.65
CA ASN A 221 -10.15 -4.71 9.61
C ASN A 221 -11.09 -5.24 10.70
N GLN A 222 -11.12 -6.55 10.95
CA GLN A 222 -11.94 -7.14 12.02
C GLN A 222 -11.45 -6.70 13.41
N LEU A 223 -10.15 -6.78 13.68
CA LEU A 223 -9.56 -6.30 14.96
C LEU A 223 -9.88 -4.81 15.20
N ARG A 224 -9.70 -3.97 14.18
CA ARG A 224 -10.04 -2.55 14.25
C ARG A 224 -11.54 -2.35 14.53
N ALA A 225 -12.39 -3.07 13.81
CA ALA A 225 -13.83 -2.91 13.92
C ALA A 225 -14.37 -3.41 15.29
N ILE A 226 -13.74 -4.41 15.90
CA ILE A 226 -14.02 -4.83 17.28
C ILE A 226 -13.72 -3.69 18.25
N ARG A 227 -12.54 -3.06 18.16
CA ARG A 227 -12.15 -1.93 19.02
C ARG A 227 -12.98 -0.66 18.83
N LEU A 228 -13.64 -0.53 17.67
CA LEU A 228 -14.57 0.56 17.36
C LEU A 228 -16.03 0.20 17.66
N ASP A 229 -16.29 -0.92 18.35
CA ASP A 229 -17.64 -1.41 18.67
C ASP A 229 -18.56 -1.53 17.44
N THR A 230 -17.98 -1.82 16.26
CA THR A 230 -18.72 -1.95 15.01
C THR A 230 -19.56 -3.22 15.02
N SER A 231 -20.82 -3.14 14.56
CA SER A 231 -21.75 -4.27 14.61
C SER A 231 -21.26 -5.48 13.80
N PRO A 232 -21.57 -6.73 14.22
CA PRO A 232 -21.20 -7.93 13.48
C PRO A 232 -21.68 -7.95 12.01
N GLU A 233 -22.83 -7.34 11.72
CA GLU A 233 -23.39 -7.21 10.38
C GLU A 233 -22.52 -6.31 9.51
N LYS A 234 -22.14 -5.12 10.01
CA LYS A 234 -21.26 -4.20 9.30
C LYS A 234 -19.87 -4.82 9.12
N ARG A 235 -19.33 -5.46 10.16
CA ARG A 235 -18.06 -6.22 10.08
C ARG A 235 -18.07 -7.31 9.02
N SER A 236 -19.18 -8.02 8.89
CA SER A 236 -19.34 -9.03 7.84
C SER A 236 -19.42 -8.41 6.44
N SER A 237 -20.01 -7.22 6.32
CA SER A 237 -20.17 -6.52 5.03
C SER A 237 -18.86 -5.95 4.47
N ILE A 238 -17.88 -5.65 5.32
CA ILE A 238 -16.57 -5.10 4.91
C ILE A 238 -15.52 -6.18 4.63
N VAL A 239 -15.89 -7.47 4.68
CA VAL A 239 -14.98 -8.58 4.38
C VAL A 239 -14.68 -8.60 2.89
N ILE A 240 -13.40 -8.44 2.55
CA ILE A 240 -12.91 -8.57 1.18
C ILE A 240 -12.94 -10.05 0.78
N PRO A 241 -13.69 -10.44 -0.26
CA PRO A 241 -13.80 -11.83 -0.67
C PRO A 241 -12.55 -12.32 -1.42
N GLY A 242 -12.34 -13.63 -1.43
CA GLY A 242 -11.30 -14.29 -2.23
C GLY A 242 -10.02 -14.64 -1.47
N GLY A 243 -9.99 -14.45 -0.16
CA GLY A 243 -8.90 -14.87 0.73
C GLY A 243 -8.63 -16.38 0.74
N ARG A 244 -7.64 -16.82 1.52
CA ARG A 244 -7.37 -18.25 1.76
C ARG A 244 -8.24 -18.79 2.89
N ILE A 245 -8.59 -17.96 3.86
CA ILE A 245 -9.50 -18.31 4.95
C ILE A 245 -10.89 -18.54 4.35
N ASP A 246 -11.53 -19.63 4.75
CA ASP A 246 -12.84 -19.99 4.25
C ASP A 246 -13.88 -18.94 4.61
N ALA A 247 -14.80 -18.64 3.69
CA ALA A 247 -15.83 -17.61 3.89
C ALA A 247 -16.71 -17.90 5.11
N SER A 248 -16.97 -19.18 5.43
CA SER A 248 -17.70 -19.59 6.62
C SER A 248 -16.92 -19.29 7.90
N VAL A 249 -15.61 -19.52 7.92
CA VAL A 249 -14.74 -19.20 9.07
C VAL A 249 -14.65 -17.69 9.25
N MET A 250 -14.43 -16.92 8.18
CA MET A 250 -14.39 -15.46 8.26
C MET A 250 -15.74 -14.86 8.72
N LYS A 251 -16.86 -15.44 8.28
CA LYS A 251 -18.20 -15.04 8.76
C LYS A 251 -18.37 -15.31 10.26
N GLN A 252 -17.90 -16.46 10.76
CA GLN A 252 -17.90 -16.77 12.19
C GLN A 252 -16.98 -15.81 12.96
N ALA A 253 -15.78 -15.56 12.46
CA ALA A 253 -14.82 -14.62 13.03
C ALA A 253 -15.40 -13.20 13.14
N SER A 254 -16.21 -12.78 12.15
CA SER A 254 -16.90 -11.48 12.17
C SER A 254 -17.94 -11.35 13.30
N GLN A 255 -18.32 -12.44 13.99
CA GLN A 255 -19.23 -12.44 15.14
C GLN A 255 -18.51 -12.28 16.50
N SER A 256 -17.18 -12.27 16.51
CA SER A 256 -16.37 -12.20 17.74
C SER A 256 -16.55 -10.86 18.46
N THR A 257 -16.44 -10.86 19.78
CA THR A 257 -16.62 -9.66 20.61
C THR A 257 -15.31 -9.04 21.10
N ASN A 258 -14.20 -9.77 20.98
CA ASN A 258 -12.87 -9.36 21.39
C ASN A 258 -11.79 -10.00 20.50
N ASP A 259 -10.55 -9.55 20.65
CA ASP A 259 -9.41 -9.97 19.84
C ASP A 259 -9.10 -11.48 20.02
N ASP A 260 -9.19 -12.03 21.25
CA ASP A 260 -9.02 -13.47 21.51
C ASP A 260 -10.04 -14.35 20.77
N GLU A 261 -11.33 -14.04 20.90
CA GLU A 261 -12.41 -14.76 20.23
C GLU A 261 -12.24 -14.75 18.70
N LEU A 262 -11.77 -13.62 18.16
CA LEU A 262 -11.47 -13.50 16.74
C LEU A 262 -10.36 -14.47 16.33
N LEU A 263 -9.25 -14.51 17.08
CA LEU A 263 -8.13 -15.42 16.77
C LEU A 263 -8.54 -16.88 16.90
N GLU A 264 -9.29 -17.25 17.95
CA GLU A 264 -9.83 -18.59 18.13
C GLU A 264 -10.77 -19.01 16.99
N ALA A 265 -11.59 -18.10 16.48
CA ALA A 265 -12.42 -18.37 15.32
C ALA A 265 -11.56 -18.59 14.05
N LEU A 266 -10.52 -17.78 13.83
CA LEU A 266 -9.64 -17.89 12.67
C LEU A 266 -8.80 -19.18 12.68
N ARG A 267 -8.36 -19.64 13.86
CA ARG A 267 -7.63 -20.91 14.08
C ARG A 267 -8.36 -22.15 13.57
N ARG A 268 -9.69 -22.06 13.36
CA ARG A 268 -10.48 -23.15 12.75
C ARG A 268 -10.19 -23.35 11.26
N SER A 269 -9.58 -22.39 10.58
CA SER A 269 -9.19 -22.54 9.18
C SER A 269 -7.75 -23.05 9.05
N ASN A 270 -7.56 -24.17 8.36
CA ASN A 270 -6.22 -24.69 8.02
C ASN A 270 -5.38 -23.73 7.16
N SER A 271 -6.03 -22.73 6.55
CA SER A 271 -5.36 -21.71 5.74
C SER A 271 -4.80 -20.56 6.57
N PHE A 272 -5.22 -20.42 7.83
CA PHE A 272 -4.76 -19.37 8.73
C PHE A 272 -3.35 -19.68 9.25
N ASN A 273 -2.46 -18.72 9.13
CA ASN A 273 -1.10 -18.82 9.66
C ASN A 273 -1.03 -18.15 11.03
N ASP A 274 -1.25 -18.93 12.08
CA ASP A 274 -1.29 -18.48 13.48
C ASP A 274 0.09 -18.11 14.06
N SER A 275 1.17 -18.33 13.31
CA SER A 275 2.53 -18.07 13.79
C SER A 275 2.74 -16.61 14.17
N GLY A 276 3.03 -16.37 15.45
CA GLY A 276 3.32 -15.05 16.03
C GLY A 276 2.11 -14.29 16.56
N PHE A 277 0.88 -14.82 16.40
CA PHE A 277 -0.34 -14.11 16.81
C PHE A 277 -0.49 -14.00 18.33
N ASP A 278 -0.09 -15.01 19.12
CA ASP A 278 -0.15 -14.94 20.60
C ASP A 278 0.74 -13.82 21.15
N GLU A 279 1.96 -13.68 20.60
CA GLU A 279 2.88 -12.62 20.98
C GLU A 279 2.37 -11.24 20.54
N ALA A 280 1.80 -11.16 19.34
CA ALA A 280 1.20 -9.93 18.83
C ALA A 280 -0.01 -9.51 19.69
N LEU A 281 -0.85 -10.45 20.10
CA LEU A 281 -1.98 -10.20 21.00
C LEU A 281 -1.49 -9.62 22.34
N ARG A 282 -0.57 -10.30 23.02
CA ARG A 282 -0.03 -9.83 24.30
C ARG A 282 0.53 -8.42 24.22
N LYS A 283 1.36 -8.16 23.19
CA LYS A 283 1.94 -6.83 22.94
C LYS A 283 0.89 -5.77 22.61
N SER A 284 -0.14 -6.16 21.86
CA SER A 284 -1.22 -5.27 21.44
C SER A 284 -2.08 -4.83 22.62
N GLU A 285 -2.31 -5.72 23.59
CA GLU A 285 -2.96 -5.41 24.87
C GLU A 285 -2.09 -4.51 25.75
N GLU A 286 -0.79 -4.82 25.88
CA GLU A 286 0.17 -4.03 26.66
C GLU A 286 0.28 -2.58 26.14
N MET A 287 0.30 -2.39 24.82
CA MET A 287 0.49 -1.08 24.19
C MET A 287 -0.82 -0.37 23.81
N GLY A 288 -1.96 -1.06 23.85
CA GLY A 288 -3.25 -0.51 23.45
C GLY A 288 -3.39 -0.17 21.95
N THR A 289 -2.52 -0.71 21.10
CA THR A 289 -2.47 -0.42 19.65
C THR A 289 -2.51 -1.70 18.82
N LEU A 290 -2.94 -1.62 17.55
CA LEU A 290 -2.94 -2.73 16.59
C LEU A 290 -1.59 -2.94 15.90
N ASP A 291 -0.59 -2.10 16.19
CA ASP A 291 0.71 -2.13 15.51
C ASP A 291 1.40 -3.51 15.55
N PRO A 292 1.40 -4.28 16.67
CA PRO A 292 1.98 -5.62 16.69
C PRO A 292 1.37 -6.58 15.67
N PHE A 293 0.05 -6.50 15.44
CA PHE A 293 -0.61 -7.30 14.41
C PHE A 293 -0.24 -6.80 13.01
N ALA A 294 -0.20 -5.49 12.80
CA ALA A 294 0.15 -4.90 11.52
C ALA A 294 1.60 -5.26 11.12
N GLU A 295 2.55 -5.15 12.04
CA GLU A 295 3.95 -5.55 11.88
C GLU A 295 4.08 -7.04 11.59
N LEU A 296 3.42 -7.91 12.38
CA LEU A 296 3.42 -9.35 12.16
C LEU A 296 2.98 -9.69 10.74
N LEU A 297 1.84 -9.14 10.30
CA LEU A 297 1.25 -9.42 9.00
C LEU A 297 2.09 -8.83 7.86
N SER A 298 2.72 -7.68 8.08
CA SER A 298 3.69 -7.06 7.18
C SER A 298 4.91 -7.95 7.01
N HIS A 299 5.52 -8.43 8.10
CA HIS A 299 6.67 -9.32 8.08
C HIS A 299 6.36 -10.65 7.38
N GLN A 300 5.21 -11.26 7.65
CA GLN A 300 4.79 -12.48 6.97
C GLN A 300 4.66 -12.29 5.44
N ARG A 301 4.11 -11.14 5.00
CA ARG A 301 4.02 -10.78 3.57
C ARG A 301 5.38 -10.59 2.93
N HIS A 302 6.25 -9.81 3.56
CA HIS A 302 7.60 -9.55 3.07
C HIS A 302 8.42 -10.84 2.98
N ALA A 303 8.35 -11.70 4.00
CA ALA A 303 9.02 -13.00 4.01
C ALA A 303 8.54 -13.90 2.86
N LEU A 304 7.24 -13.91 2.55
CA LEU A 304 6.70 -14.68 1.43
C LEU A 304 7.20 -14.15 0.08
N LEU A 305 7.15 -12.83 -0.16
CA LEU A 305 7.66 -12.23 -1.39
C LEU A 305 9.16 -12.45 -1.56
N LYS A 306 9.94 -12.31 -0.48
CA LYS A 306 11.38 -12.60 -0.47
C LYS A 306 11.65 -14.05 -0.87
N LYS A 307 10.90 -14.99 -0.30
CA LYS A 307 10.97 -16.42 -0.66
C LYS A 307 10.64 -16.65 -2.13
N PHE A 308 9.56 -16.06 -2.66
CA PHE A 308 9.22 -16.20 -4.09
C PHE A 308 10.27 -15.60 -5.01
N SER A 309 10.82 -14.43 -4.66
CA SER A 309 11.90 -13.80 -5.41
C SER A 309 13.16 -14.65 -5.46
N HIS A 310 13.48 -15.42 -4.41
CA HIS A 310 14.64 -16.31 -4.37
C HIS A 310 14.38 -17.64 -5.09
N LEU A 311 13.22 -18.25 -4.89
CA LEU A 311 12.85 -19.52 -5.53
C LEU A 311 12.55 -19.37 -7.02
N SER A 312 12.19 -18.16 -7.47
CA SER A 312 11.87 -17.86 -8.85
C SER A 312 12.63 -16.60 -9.30
N PRO A 313 13.98 -16.68 -9.43
CA PRO A 313 14.84 -15.52 -9.65
C PRO A 313 14.75 -14.93 -11.07
N ILE A 314 14.05 -15.60 -11.98
CA ILE A 314 13.79 -15.19 -13.37
C ILE A 314 12.27 -15.28 -13.57
N SER A 315 11.55 -14.31 -13.00
CA SER A 315 10.09 -14.30 -12.90
C SER A 315 9.62 -12.85 -12.61
N PRO A 316 8.32 -12.56 -12.42
CA PRO A 316 7.87 -11.24 -11.93
C PRO A 316 8.27 -10.97 -10.47
N PHE A 317 8.58 -12.00 -9.67
CA PHE A 317 8.77 -11.82 -8.22
C PHE A 317 9.96 -10.96 -7.81
N PRO A 318 11.14 -11.02 -8.45
CA PRO A 318 12.21 -10.06 -8.18
C PRO A 318 11.80 -8.60 -8.41
N ILE A 319 10.91 -8.35 -9.37
CA ILE A 319 10.40 -7.00 -9.68
C ILE A 319 9.39 -6.57 -8.61
N ILE A 320 8.39 -7.42 -8.30
CA ILE A 320 7.38 -7.15 -7.27
C ILE A 320 8.03 -6.95 -5.89
N HIS A 321 8.97 -7.81 -5.52
CA HIS A 321 9.71 -7.72 -4.27
C HIS A 321 10.55 -6.45 -4.19
N TYR A 322 11.16 -6.01 -5.30
CA TYR A 322 11.84 -4.72 -5.35
C TYR A 322 10.87 -3.56 -5.06
N ILE A 323 9.69 -3.54 -5.71
CA ILE A 323 8.70 -2.49 -5.52
C ILE A 323 8.20 -2.45 -4.06
N GLU A 324 7.90 -3.60 -3.45
CA GLU A 324 7.52 -3.68 -2.02
C GLU A 324 8.64 -3.15 -1.13
N CYS A 325 9.91 -3.55 -1.36
CA CYS A 325 11.04 -3.03 -0.59
C CYS A 325 11.22 -1.51 -0.76
N LYS A 326 11.01 -0.96 -1.96
CA LYS A 326 11.08 0.49 -2.19
C LYS A 326 9.94 1.23 -1.47
N ALA A 327 8.74 0.67 -1.49
CA ALA A 327 7.60 1.22 -0.75
C ALA A 327 7.87 1.23 0.76
N LEU A 328 8.47 0.16 1.28
CA LEU A 328 8.88 0.03 2.68
C LEU A 328 9.94 1.08 3.07
N GLU A 329 10.99 1.21 2.25
CA GLU A 329 12.02 2.24 2.44
C GLU A 329 11.40 3.64 2.51
N VAL A 330 10.55 3.99 1.56
CA VAL A 330 9.85 5.28 1.52
C VAL A 330 9.01 5.49 2.77
N ARG A 331 8.26 4.46 3.21
CA ARG A 331 7.43 4.54 4.42
C ARG A 331 8.28 4.76 5.67
N ASN A 332 9.38 4.03 5.82
CA ASN A 332 10.28 4.17 6.97
C ASN A 332 10.98 5.54 6.98
N LEU A 333 11.40 6.05 5.82
CA LEU A 333 11.98 7.39 5.72
C LEU A 333 10.97 8.47 6.09
N ARG A 334 9.71 8.33 5.67
CA ARG A 334 8.63 9.26 6.06
C ARG A 334 8.40 9.24 7.57
N LEU A 335 8.24 8.04 8.15
CA LEU A 335 8.10 7.86 9.59
C LEU A 335 9.26 8.50 10.35
N LEU A 336 10.49 8.24 9.90
CA LEU A 336 11.71 8.77 10.48
C LEU A 336 11.73 10.30 10.47
N VAL A 337 11.54 10.89 9.30
CA VAL A 337 11.64 12.34 9.12
C VAL A 337 10.52 13.06 9.89
N ARG A 338 9.29 12.53 9.83
CA ARG A 338 8.17 13.11 10.58
C ARG A 338 8.35 12.96 12.08
N GLY A 339 8.76 11.78 12.54
CA GLY A 339 9.04 11.49 13.95
C GLY A 339 10.10 12.43 14.50
N LYS A 340 11.21 12.61 13.77
CA LYS A 340 12.26 13.57 14.14
C LYS A 340 11.77 15.02 14.15
N ALA A 341 10.96 15.42 13.17
CA ALA A 341 10.43 16.78 13.08
C ALA A 341 9.49 17.14 14.24
N VAL A 342 8.75 16.17 14.79
CA VAL A 342 7.89 16.38 15.97
C VAL A 342 8.57 16.01 17.29
N GLY A 343 9.87 15.67 17.26
CA GLY A 343 10.68 15.40 18.45
C GLY A 343 10.41 14.06 19.13
N LEU A 344 9.95 13.04 18.39
CA LEU A 344 9.81 11.70 18.94
C LEU A 344 11.18 11.09 19.31
N PRO A 345 11.26 10.36 20.43
CA PRO A 345 12.43 9.57 20.77
C PRO A 345 12.77 8.51 19.72
N ASP A 346 14.06 8.22 19.56
CA ASP A 346 14.57 7.31 18.53
C ASP A 346 14.05 5.88 18.69
N ASP A 347 13.88 5.41 19.93
CA ASP A 347 13.32 4.11 20.27
C ASP A 347 11.85 3.99 19.86
N VAL A 348 11.07 5.08 20.02
CA VAL A 348 9.68 5.14 19.55
C VAL A 348 9.62 5.09 18.04
N ILE A 349 10.49 5.82 17.34
CA ILE A 349 10.56 5.80 15.87
C ILE A 349 10.98 4.41 15.38
N GLU A 350 12.03 3.82 15.96
CA GLU A 350 12.56 2.51 15.59
C GLU A 350 11.53 1.39 15.81
N ALA A 351 10.75 1.46 16.89
CA ALA A 351 9.71 0.48 17.18
C ALA A 351 8.65 0.38 16.07
N HIS A 352 8.41 1.45 15.32
CA HIS A 352 7.41 1.49 14.25
C HIS A 352 8.03 1.29 12.84
N MET A 353 9.33 1.02 12.74
CA MET A 353 10.00 0.69 11.47
C MET A 353 9.93 -0.80 11.18
N ASP A 354 9.56 -1.16 9.95
CA ASP A 354 9.65 -2.55 9.45
C ASP A 354 10.97 -2.76 8.70
N TYR A 355 11.52 -3.98 8.70
CA TYR A 355 12.80 -4.30 8.04
C TYR A 355 12.75 -5.51 7.10
#